data_AF-A0A9P5EPG6-F1
#
_entry.id   AF-A0A9P5EPG6-F1
#
_cell.length_a   1.000
_cell.length_b   1.000
_cell.length_c   1.000
_cell.angle_alpha   90.00
_cell.angle_beta   90.00
_cell.angle_gamma   90.00
#
_symmetry.space_group_name_H-M   'P 1'
#
loop_
_entity.id
_entity.type
_entity.pdbx_description
1 polymer ?
#
loop_
_entity_poly.entity_id
_entity_poly.type
_entity_poly.pdbx_seq_one_letter_code
_entity_poly.pdbx_strand_id
1 'polypeptide(L)'
;MNRSIEQTLLSLMPQHGPALPPSLVELAGSLLAQSRHRASTLKADEEIGRLYACANIACDRLKISLNLPPIEPRPPIPPRIYKRLYTHLDNILPNSALNRTPGKNGTPRTRQRHGVDSPVRTPHRPTPNKDRSLSNFRSPAAGAGANPNATPSKSTGKAAFPSDKSGLHFWIQPTIRYMCREAKQAHLAPTMLAGMEYIVVPGGLRTRDGWVRENLAALCGAVFFFVTQQVKKLAGGEDIDRESYVPTRKLIMGLLEKARGEVDARGLDDDEAWEGWAPVKPKEFDAALKEVGDRGWLEADWYRSLGDVIEAGNAIAESRGGEKSDSYKTAPVRRADTMFQDRYDFLSEKKRRDYRIWKESILRRIDIMEKEGADEMEVDG
;
A
#
# COMPACT_ATOMS: atom_id res chain seq x y z
N MET A 1 18.99 18.61 -31.07
CA MET A 1 20.32 18.55 -30.43
C MET A 1 20.19 19.10 -29.02
N ASN A 2 20.27 18.23 -28.02
CA ASN A 2 20.10 18.59 -26.61
C ASN A 2 21.46 19.01 -26.03
N ARG A 3 21.91 20.23 -26.33
CA ARG A 3 23.21 20.76 -25.87
C ARG A 3 23.40 20.67 -24.36
N SER A 4 22.31 20.80 -23.59
CA SER A 4 22.33 20.66 -22.13
C SER A 4 22.62 19.22 -21.65
N ILE A 5 22.18 18.20 -22.38
CA ILE A 5 22.47 16.79 -22.07
C ILE A 5 23.95 16.52 -22.33
N GLU A 6 24.47 16.98 -23.47
CA GLU A 6 25.88 16.81 -23.84
C GLU A 6 26.82 17.47 -22.83
N GLN A 7 26.54 18.71 -22.41
CA GLN A 7 27.30 19.40 -21.36
C GLN A 7 27.29 18.65 -20.03
N THR A 8 26.15 18.06 -19.66
CA THR A 8 26.00 17.27 -18.42
C THR A 8 26.79 15.96 -18.50
N LEU A 9 26.78 15.28 -19.66
CA LEU A 9 27.56 14.06 -19.89
C LEU A 9 29.07 14.33 -19.87
N LEU A 10 29.53 15.45 -20.42
CA LEU A 10 30.94 15.88 -20.34
C LEU A 10 31.36 16.18 -18.90
N SER A 11 30.47 16.78 -18.10
CA SER A 11 30.70 17.02 -16.66
C SER A 11 30.80 15.73 -15.85
N LEU A 12 29.98 14.71 -16.19
CA LEU A 12 30.00 13.38 -15.58
C LEU A 12 31.23 12.55 -15.97
N MET A 13 31.76 12.74 -17.18
CA MET A 13 32.91 12.00 -17.69
C MET A 13 33.96 12.94 -18.29
N PRO A 14 34.69 13.71 -17.46
CA PRO A 14 35.72 14.63 -17.97
C PRO A 14 36.86 13.94 -18.72
N GLN A 15 37.06 12.64 -18.46
CA GLN A 15 38.09 11.80 -19.10
C GLN A 15 37.67 11.30 -20.49
N HIS A 16 36.39 11.39 -20.85
CA HIS A 16 35.93 11.01 -22.18
C HIS A 16 36.14 12.20 -23.14
N GLY A 17 36.72 11.93 -24.32
CA GLY A 17 36.99 12.97 -25.31
C GLY A 17 35.73 13.71 -25.77
N PRO A 18 35.86 14.83 -26.50
CA PRO A 18 34.73 15.68 -26.90
C PRO A 18 33.74 14.99 -27.86
N ALA A 19 34.07 13.81 -28.38
CA ALA A 19 33.21 13.01 -29.25
C ALA A 19 32.37 12.02 -28.42
N LEU A 20 31.19 12.47 -27.98
CA LEU A 20 30.23 11.63 -27.27
C LEU A 20 29.55 10.63 -28.24
N PRO A 21 29.40 9.35 -27.86
CA PRO A 21 28.63 8.38 -28.64
C PRO A 21 27.18 8.85 -28.84
N PRO A 22 26.65 8.86 -30.08
CA PRO A 22 25.28 9.33 -30.34
C PRO A 22 24.22 8.47 -29.62
N SER A 23 24.50 7.18 -29.42
CA SER A 23 23.66 6.25 -28.66
C SER A 23 23.50 6.65 -27.19
N LEU A 24 24.54 7.22 -26.57
CA LEU A 24 24.49 7.68 -25.19
C LEU A 24 23.62 8.94 -25.06
N VAL A 25 23.78 9.89 -25.98
CA VAL A 25 22.99 11.13 -26.01
C VAL A 25 21.50 10.83 -26.29
N GLU A 26 21.23 9.89 -27.21
CA GLU A 26 19.87 9.46 -27.53
C GLU A 26 19.20 8.76 -26.33
N LEU A 27 19.92 7.86 -25.66
CA LEU A 27 19.41 7.17 -24.47
C LEU A 27 19.12 8.16 -23.34
N ALA A 28 20.07 9.06 -23.02
CA ALA A 28 19.87 10.08 -21.99
C ALA A 28 18.70 11.01 -22.33
N GLY A 29 18.52 11.39 -23.60
CA GLY A 29 17.37 12.16 -24.08
C GLY A 29 16.05 11.42 -23.93
N SER A 30 16.01 10.14 -24.26
CA SER A 30 14.84 9.28 -24.09
C SER A 30 14.47 9.13 -22.61
N LEU A 31 15.44 8.88 -21.73
CA LEU A 31 15.21 8.78 -20.29
C LEU A 31 14.71 10.09 -19.69
N LEU A 32 15.24 11.24 -20.13
CA LEU A 32 14.78 12.55 -19.68
C LEU A 32 13.32 12.79 -20.09
N ALA A 33 12.96 12.50 -21.34
CA ALA A 33 11.57 12.60 -21.79
C ALA A 33 10.65 11.69 -20.98
N GLN A 34 11.06 10.44 -20.76
CA GLN A 34 10.30 9.48 -19.97
C GLN A 34 10.18 9.88 -18.48
N SER A 35 11.21 10.48 -17.90
CA SER A 35 11.20 10.95 -16.52
C SER A 35 10.17 12.06 -16.31
N ARG A 36 9.97 12.95 -17.30
CA ARG A 36 8.97 14.02 -17.24
C ARG A 36 7.54 13.47 -17.24
N HIS A 37 7.32 12.35 -17.92
CA HIS A 37 6.00 11.71 -17.99
C HIS A 37 5.73 10.79 -16.80
N ARG A 38 6.73 10.00 -16.35
CA ARG A 38 6.55 8.99 -15.30
C ARG A 38 6.83 9.49 -13.89
N ALA A 39 7.65 10.54 -13.76
CA ALA A 39 8.00 11.18 -12.49
C ALA A 39 7.71 12.69 -12.58
N SER A 40 6.47 13.03 -12.95
CA SER A 40 6.00 14.43 -13.09
C SER A 40 5.86 15.16 -11.75
N THR A 41 5.78 14.44 -10.63
CA THR A 41 5.56 14.95 -9.27
C THR A 41 6.84 15.00 -8.42
N LEU A 42 7.96 15.45 -9.00
CA LEU A 42 9.21 15.66 -8.26
C LEU A 42 9.20 17.01 -7.52
N LYS A 43 9.87 17.08 -6.37
CA LYS A 43 10.03 18.34 -5.63
C LYS A 43 10.93 19.30 -6.42
N ALA A 44 10.79 20.60 -6.20
CA ALA A 44 11.61 21.61 -6.87
C ALA A 44 13.13 21.35 -6.71
N ASP A 45 13.57 20.91 -5.53
CA ASP A 45 14.96 20.56 -5.27
C ASP A 45 15.42 19.30 -6.04
N GLU A 46 14.51 18.35 -6.26
CA GLU A 46 14.77 17.12 -7.04
C GLU A 46 14.74 17.41 -8.55
N GLU A 47 13.97 18.40 -8.97
CA GLU A 47 13.85 18.82 -10.37
C GLU A 47 15.18 19.34 -10.93
N ILE A 48 15.94 20.09 -10.12
CA ILE A 48 17.27 20.61 -10.45
C ILE A 48 18.24 19.47 -10.80
N GLY A 49 18.11 18.32 -10.11
CA GLY A 49 18.95 17.15 -10.32
C GLY A 49 18.48 16.18 -11.41
N ARG A 50 17.29 16.37 -12.00
CA ARG A 50 16.66 15.40 -12.92
C ARG A 50 17.51 15.10 -14.15
N LEU A 51 18.03 16.15 -14.79
CA LEU A 51 18.88 16.03 -15.98
C LEU A 51 20.16 15.24 -15.67
N TYR A 52 20.80 15.57 -14.56
CA TYR A 52 22.03 14.93 -14.10
C TYR A 52 21.82 13.46 -13.73
N ALA A 53 20.71 13.14 -13.05
CA ALA A 53 20.36 11.77 -12.71
C ALA A 53 20.08 10.91 -13.96
N CYS A 54 19.33 11.42 -14.94
CA CYS A 54 19.05 10.69 -16.18
C CYS A 54 20.33 10.43 -17.01
N ALA A 55 21.24 11.40 -17.04
CA ALA A 55 22.54 11.26 -17.68
C ALA A 55 23.42 10.20 -16.97
N ASN A 56 23.43 10.19 -15.64
CA ASN A 56 24.18 9.19 -14.87
C ASN A 56 23.62 7.77 -15.07
N ILE A 57 22.29 7.60 -15.00
CA ILE A 57 21.62 6.31 -15.28
C ILE A 57 21.94 5.82 -16.70
N ALA A 58 22.00 6.73 -17.68
CA ALA A 58 22.38 6.37 -19.04
C ALA A 58 23.81 5.83 -19.13
N CYS A 59 24.76 6.48 -18.43
CA CYS A 59 26.15 6.03 -18.36
C CYS A 59 26.26 4.67 -17.65
N ASP A 60 25.53 4.43 -16.56
CA ASP A 60 25.54 3.14 -15.86
C ASP A 60 24.98 2.00 -16.72
N ARG A 61 23.91 2.25 -17.48
CA ARG A 61 23.29 1.26 -18.38
C ARG A 61 24.16 0.91 -19.58
N LEU A 62 24.97 1.84 -20.06
CA LEU A 62 25.89 1.64 -21.20
C LEU A 62 27.35 1.47 -20.78
N LYS A 63 27.61 1.35 -19.47
CA LYS A 63 28.97 1.23 -18.92
C LYS A 63 29.76 0.08 -19.53
N ILE A 64 29.11 -1.08 -19.67
CA ILE A 64 29.69 -2.30 -20.21
C ILE A 64 29.74 -2.24 -21.75
N SER A 65 28.71 -1.71 -22.40
CA SER A 65 28.61 -1.71 -23.86
C SER A 65 29.53 -0.68 -24.54
N LEU A 66 29.82 0.43 -23.85
CA LEU A 66 30.66 1.51 -24.36
C LEU A 66 32.02 1.61 -23.63
N ASN A 67 32.34 0.66 -22.73
CA ASN A 67 33.57 0.65 -21.92
C ASN A 67 33.88 2.01 -21.28
N LEU A 68 32.88 2.58 -20.60
CA LEU A 68 32.99 3.93 -20.03
C LEU A 68 33.91 3.93 -18.79
N PRO A 69 34.75 4.98 -18.60
CA PRO A 69 35.60 5.10 -17.42
C PRO A 69 34.78 5.23 -16.13
N PRO A 70 35.41 5.01 -14.94
CA PRO A 70 34.74 5.16 -13.66
C PRO A 70 34.10 6.55 -13.50
N ILE A 71 32.80 6.59 -13.22
CA ILE A 71 32.01 7.82 -13.09
C ILE A 71 32.07 8.28 -11.63
N GLU A 72 32.55 9.50 -11.39
CA GLU A 72 32.46 10.15 -10.08
C GLU A 72 31.27 11.13 -10.06
N PRO A 73 30.14 10.79 -9.42
CA PRO A 73 28.98 11.67 -9.39
C PRO A 73 29.23 12.89 -8.48
N ARG A 74 29.25 14.07 -9.09
CA ARG A 74 29.21 15.40 -8.45
C ARG A 74 27.88 16.09 -8.77
N PRO A 75 26.77 15.67 -8.15
CA PRO A 75 25.46 16.22 -8.44
C PRO A 75 25.33 17.69 -7.98
N PRO A 76 24.49 18.50 -8.63
CA PRO A 76 24.22 19.88 -8.24
C PRO A 76 23.35 20.01 -6.97
N ILE A 77 23.00 18.87 -6.35
CA ILE A 77 22.09 18.78 -5.21
C ILE A 77 22.74 17.98 -4.07
N PRO A 78 22.31 18.18 -2.82
CA PRO A 78 22.85 17.45 -1.68
C PRO A 78 22.81 15.93 -1.88
N PRO A 79 23.84 15.19 -1.41
CA PRO A 79 24.01 13.76 -1.73
C PRO A 79 22.84 12.89 -1.26
N ARG A 80 22.18 13.25 -0.16
CA ARG A 80 20.97 12.57 0.34
C ARG A 80 19.80 12.66 -0.63
N ILE A 81 19.57 13.85 -1.18
CA ILE A 81 18.49 14.11 -2.14
C ILE A 81 18.82 13.43 -3.47
N TYR A 82 20.08 13.50 -3.89
CA TYR A 82 20.55 12.84 -5.10
C TYR A 82 20.36 11.33 -5.07
N LYS A 83 20.77 10.66 -3.97
CA LYS A 83 20.62 9.21 -3.83
C LYS A 83 19.16 8.78 -3.95
N ARG A 84 18.25 9.51 -3.30
CA ARG A 84 16.80 9.26 -3.38
C ARG A 84 16.27 9.45 -4.80
N LEU A 85 16.64 10.55 -5.46
CA LEU A 85 16.23 10.86 -6.83
C LEU A 85 16.72 9.81 -7.83
N TYR A 86 17.99 9.43 -7.73
CA TYR A 86 18.62 8.43 -8.60
C TYR A 86 17.91 7.08 -8.47
N THR A 87 17.72 6.58 -7.23
CA THR A 87 17.01 5.30 -7.00
C THR A 87 15.56 5.36 -7.48
N HIS A 88 14.86 6.47 -7.28
CA HIS A 88 13.49 6.64 -7.75
C HIS A 88 13.40 6.61 -9.28
N LEU A 89 14.29 7.33 -9.97
CA LEU A 89 14.31 7.37 -11.43
C LEU A 89 14.76 6.05 -12.05
N ASP A 90 15.74 5.37 -11.49
CA ASP A 90 16.21 4.09 -12.04
C ASP A 90 15.13 2.99 -11.96
N ASN A 91 14.36 2.96 -10.88
CA ASN A 91 13.25 2.02 -10.72
C ASN A 91 12.07 2.28 -11.68
N ILE A 92 11.82 3.53 -12.04
CA ILE A 92 10.64 3.94 -12.83
C ILE A 92 10.92 3.93 -14.33
N LEU A 93 12.18 4.17 -14.72
CA LEU A 93 12.59 4.26 -16.11
C LEU A 93 12.89 2.86 -16.68
N PRO A 94 12.29 2.48 -17.82
CA PRO A 94 12.43 1.15 -18.41
C PRO A 94 13.89 0.84 -18.79
N ASN A 95 14.37 -0.33 -18.40
CA ASN A 95 15.66 -0.89 -18.83
C ASN A 95 15.58 -1.40 -20.27
N SER A 96 15.61 -0.48 -21.23
CA SER A 96 15.52 -0.81 -22.67
C SER A 96 16.68 -1.67 -23.19
N ALA A 97 17.73 -1.90 -22.40
CA ALA A 97 18.92 -2.65 -22.81
C ALA A 97 18.79 -4.18 -22.66
N LEU A 98 17.77 -4.70 -21.96
CA LEU A 98 17.69 -6.14 -21.63
C LEU A 98 16.46 -6.89 -22.18
N ASN A 99 15.51 -6.22 -22.81
CA ASN A 99 14.27 -6.86 -23.32
C ASN A 99 14.32 -7.21 -24.81
N ARG A 100 15.42 -7.81 -25.29
CA ARG A 100 15.41 -8.57 -26.56
C ARG A 100 15.66 -10.05 -26.28
N THR A 101 14.68 -10.72 -25.70
CA THR A 101 14.57 -12.18 -25.80
C THR A 101 13.85 -12.55 -27.11
N PRO A 102 14.35 -13.52 -27.90
CA PRO A 102 13.73 -13.94 -29.15
C PRO A 102 12.36 -14.57 -28.88
N GLY A 103 11.30 -13.92 -29.34
CA GLY A 103 9.94 -14.45 -29.30
C GLY A 103 9.85 -15.72 -30.15
N LYS A 104 9.62 -16.84 -29.47
CA LYS A 104 9.27 -18.13 -30.07
C LYS A 104 7.80 -18.07 -30.52
N ASN A 105 7.58 -18.41 -31.79
CA ASN A 105 6.30 -18.76 -32.44
C ASN A 105 5.39 -17.62 -32.95
N GLY A 106 5.58 -17.29 -34.24
CA GLY A 106 4.59 -16.72 -35.15
C GLY A 106 5.11 -16.82 -36.59
N THR A 107 4.42 -17.59 -37.43
CA THR A 107 4.84 -18.19 -38.71
C THR A 107 5.18 -17.23 -39.88
N PRO A 108 5.88 -17.72 -40.92
CA PRO A 108 6.51 -16.90 -41.95
C PRO A 108 5.53 -16.55 -43.08
N ARG A 109 5.63 -15.34 -43.63
CA ARG A 109 4.98 -15.00 -44.90
C ARG A 109 6.02 -14.51 -45.92
N THR A 110 6.24 -15.36 -46.90
CA THR A 110 7.15 -15.17 -48.03
C THR A 110 6.43 -14.45 -49.17
N ARG A 111 7.15 -13.51 -49.83
CA ARG A 111 7.04 -13.02 -51.22
C ARG A 111 5.70 -12.34 -51.61
N GLN A 112 5.61 -11.34 -52.50
CA GLN A 112 6.42 -10.91 -53.64
C GLN A 112 6.43 -9.37 -53.79
N ARG A 113 7.28 -8.95 -54.72
CA ARG A 113 7.84 -7.65 -55.07
C ARG A 113 7.07 -7.00 -56.23
N HIS A 114 7.12 -5.67 -56.30
CA HIS A 114 7.17 -4.77 -57.47
C HIS A 114 6.14 -3.63 -57.47
N GLY A 115 6.62 -2.41 -57.75
CA GLY A 115 5.79 -1.27 -58.17
C GLY A 115 6.29 0.07 -57.67
N VAL A 116 7.04 0.78 -58.51
CA VAL A 116 7.52 2.15 -58.37
C VAL A 116 6.34 3.14 -58.30
N ASP A 117 6.32 4.04 -57.33
CA ASP A 117 6.36 5.52 -57.50
C ASP A 117 6.01 6.26 -56.20
N SER A 118 6.74 7.32 -55.91
CA SER A 118 6.41 8.32 -54.86
C SER A 118 5.76 9.52 -55.54
N PRO A 119 4.79 10.23 -54.91
CA PRO A 119 5.22 11.24 -53.95
C PRO A 119 4.35 11.37 -52.69
N VAL A 120 5.05 11.71 -51.62
CA VAL A 120 4.65 12.46 -50.42
C VAL A 120 3.19 12.94 -50.40
N ARG A 121 2.39 12.37 -49.49
CA ARG A 121 1.15 12.98 -49.01
C ARG A 121 1.09 12.88 -47.48
N THR A 122 1.08 14.02 -46.83
CA THR A 122 0.90 14.21 -45.38
C THR A 122 -0.37 13.51 -44.89
N PRO A 123 -0.36 12.74 -43.78
CA PRO A 123 -1.59 12.15 -43.25
C PRO A 123 -2.39 13.23 -42.51
N HIS A 124 -3.49 13.66 -43.12
CA HIS A 124 -4.58 14.31 -42.38
C HIS A 124 -5.06 13.35 -41.30
N ARG A 125 -4.97 13.78 -40.04
CA ARG A 125 -5.51 13.10 -38.85
C ARG A 125 -7.05 13.14 -38.91
N PRO A 126 -7.77 12.03 -39.14
CA PRO A 126 -9.19 11.99 -38.87
C PRO A 126 -9.35 11.80 -37.35
N THR A 127 -10.15 12.64 -36.70
CA THR A 127 -10.56 12.41 -35.31
C THR A 127 -11.24 11.05 -35.22
N PRO A 128 -10.86 10.18 -34.26
CA PRO A 128 -11.48 8.87 -34.14
C PRO A 128 -12.97 9.03 -33.77
N ASN A 129 -13.86 8.45 -34.57
CA ASN A 129 -15.29 8.44 -34.27
C ASN A 129 -15.56 7.62 -32.98
N LYS A 130 -16.56 8.04 -32.21
CA LYS A 130 -16.87 7.56 -30.84
C LYS A 130 -16.90 6.03 -30.72
N ASP A 131 -17.40 5.32 -31.75
CA ASP A 131 -17.47 3.86 -31.75
C ASP A 131 -16.12 3.15 -31.84
N ARG A 132 -15.13 3.74 -32.53
CA ARG A 132 -13.79 3.14 -32.65
C ARG A 132 -13.01 3.26 -31.34
N SER A 133 -13.19 4.36 -30.61
CA SER A 133 -12.56 4.58 -29.30
C SER A 133 -13.13 3.67 -28.21
N LEU A 134 -14.38 3.22 -28.35
CA LEU A 134 -15.05 2.35 -27.39
C LEU A 134 -14.96 0.86 -27.73
N SER A 135 -14.49 0.51 -28.94
CA SER A 135 -14.32 -0.90 -29.35
C SER A 135 -13.33 -1.66 -28.46
N ASN A 136 -12.30 -1.00 -27.93
CA ASN A 136 -11.31 -1.60 -27.02
C ASN A 136 -11.87 -1.89 -25.61
N PHE A 137 -13.06 -1.37 -25.28
CA PHE A 137 -13.76 -1.59 -24.01
C PHE A 137 -14.97 -2.53 -24.16
N ARG A 138 -15.23 -3.03 -25.38
CA ARG A 138 -16.28 -4.02 -25.64
C ARG A 138 -15.65 -5.38 -25.90
N SER A 139 -15.83 -6.32 -24.99
CA SER A 139 -15.44 -7.71 -25.18
C SER A 139 -16.24 -8.34 -26.35
N PRO A 140 -15.67 -9.31 -27.10
CA PRO A 140 -16.39 -9.97 -28.18
C PRO A 140 -17.56 -10.76 -27.60
N ALA A 141 -18.77 -10.47 -28.07
CA ALA A 141 -19.94 -11.29 -27.79
C ALA A 141 -19.76 -12.65 -28.50
N ALA A 142 -19.65 -13.72 -27.73
CA ALA A 142 -19.76 -15.08 -28.21
C ALA A 142 -20.88 -15.81 -27.46
N GLY A 143 -21.83 -16.36 -28.22
CA GLY A 143 -22.67 -17.47 -27.81
C GLY A 143 -23.98 -17.11 -27.12
N ALA A 144 -25.08 -17.52 -27.74
CA ALA A 144 -26.44 -17.42 -27.22
C ALA A 144 -26.58 -18.10 -25.84
N GLY A 145 -27.25 -17.42 -24.89
CA GLY A 145 -27.78 -18.06 -23.67
C GLY A 145 -27.48 -17.43 -22.31
N ALA A 146 -26.94 -16.21 -22.19
CA ALA A 146 -26.59 -15.64 -20.88
C ALA A 146 -27.51 -14.48 -20.42
N ASN A 147 -28.02 -14.63 -19.19
CA ASN A 147 -28.94 -13.77 -18.45
C ASN A 147 -28.42 -12.30 -18.27
N PRO A 148 -29.23 -11.24 -18.48
CA PRO A 148 -28.78 -9.84 -18.49
C PRO A 148 -28.34 -9.26 -17.13
N ASN A 149 -28.29 -10.03 -16.05
CA ASN A 149 -27.92 -9.54 -14.71
C ASN A 149 -26.63 -10.13 -14.13
N ALA A 150 -25.79 -10.78 -14.93
CA ALA A 150 -24.50 -11.30 -14.48
C ALA A 150 -23.41 -10.22 -14.55
N THR A 151 -22.96 -9.75 -13.39
CA THR A 151 -21.76 -8.90 -13.24
C THR A 151 -20.51 -9.71 -13.59
N PRO A 152 -19.51 -9.17 -14.31
CA PRO A 152 -18.34 -9.94 -14.71
C PRO A 152 -17.49 -10.28 -13.47
N SER A 153 -17.54 -11.55 -13.05
CA SER A 153 -16.58 -12.10 -12.11
C SER A 153 -15.19 -12.08 -12.74
N LYS A 154 -14.21 -11.60 -11.97
CA LYS A 154 -12.80 -11.48 -12.37
C LYS A 154 -12.32 -12.73 -13.09
N SER A 155 -11.66 -12.51 -14.22
CA SER A 155 -10.97 -13.54 -14.98
C SER A 155 -9.95 -14.29 -14.12
N THR A 156 -9.94 -15.60 -14.28
CA THR A 156 -9.03 -16.61 -13.74
C THR A 156 -7.61 -16.49 -14.33
N GLY A 157 -7.05 -15.28 -14.36
CA GLY A 157 -5.61 -15.12 -14.47
C GLY A 157 -4.99 -15.41 -13.12
N LYS A 158 -4.00 -16.31 -13.05
CA LYS A 158 -3.20 -16.58 -11.83
C LYS A 158 -2.92 -15.25 -11.14
N ALA A 159 -3.60 -15.02 -10.02
CA ALA A 159 -3.35 -13.84 -9.23
C ALA A 159 -1.90 -13.94 -8.78
N ALA A 160 -1.05 -13.03 -9.23
CA ALA A 160 0.09 -12.66 -8.40
C ALA A 160 -0.53 -12.18 -7.09
N PHE A 161 -0.50 -13.07 -6.09
CA PHE A 161 -1.16 -12.89 -4.81
C PHE A 161 -0.64 -11.61 -4.14
N PRO A 162 -1.41 -10.98 -3.23
CA PRO A 162 -1.02 -9.73 -2.61
C PRO A 162 0.39 -9.93 -2.05
N SER A 163 1.34 -9.08 -2.48
CA SER A 163 2.66 -8.97 -1.86
C SER A 163 2.47 -9.10 -0.35
N ASP A 164 3.02 -10.17 0.20
CA ASP A 164 2.83 -10.63 1.58
C ASP A 164 3.59 -9.69 2.52
N LYS A 165 3.05 -8.48 2.69
CA LYS A 165 3.71 -7.40 3.45
C LYS A 165 3.76 -7.71 4.94
N SER A 166 2.92 -8.62 5.45
CA SER A 166 2.85 -8.97 6.86
C SER A 166 3.91 -9.99 7.28
N GLY A 167 4.51 -10.74 6.35
CA GLY A 167 5.48 -11.79 6.65
C GLY A 167 4.92 -13.01 7.41
N LEU A 168 3.61 -13.04 7.65
CA LEU A 168 2.92 -14.13 8.34
C LEU A 168 2.82 -15.39 7.47
N HIS A 169 2.42 -16.51 8.08
CA HIS A 169 2.02 -17.68 7.30
C HIS A 169 0.65 -17.42 6.65
N PHE A 170 0.48 -17.92 5.43
CA PHE A 170 -0.68 -17.66 4.57
C PHE A 170 -2.01 -17.94 5.28
N TRP A 171 -2.10 -19.07 5.99
CA TRP A 171 -3.32 -19.50 6.67
C TRP A 171 -3.71 -18.64 7.88
N ILE A 172 -2.78 -17.89 8.49
CA ILE A 172 -3.03 -17.17 9.75
C ILE A 172 -4.14 -16.13 9.56
N GLN A 173 -4.01 -15.27 8.54
CA GLN A 173 -4.98 -14.19 8.33
C GLN A 173 -6.40 -14.68 7.98
N PRO A 174 -6.57 -15.62 7.03
CA PRO A 174 -7.87 -16.24 6.78
C PRO A 174 -8.46 -16.95 8.00
N THR A 175 -7.63 -17.65 8.79
CA THR A 175 -8.06 -18.37 10.00
C THR A 175 -8.58 -17.41 11.06
N ILE A 176 -7.86 -16.31 11.36
CA ILE A 176 -8.31 -15.30 12.31
C ILE A 176 -9.66 -14.71 11.88
N ARG A 177 -9.81 -14.36 10.60
CA ARG A 177 -11.07 -13.84 10.07
C ARG A 177 -12.22 -14.83 10.21
N TYR A 178 -11.95 -16.11 9.94
CA TYR A 178 -12.91 -17.18 10.13
C TYR A 178 -13.35 -17.29 11.59
N MET A 179 -12.41 -17.41 12.52
CA MET A 179 -12.69 -17.53 13.95
C MET A 179 -13.48 -16.34 14.49
N CYS A 180 -13.07 -15.11 14.15
CA CYS A 180 -13.78 -13.90 14.58
C CYS A 180 -15.21 -13.84 13.99
N ARG A 181 -15.42 -14.29 12.76
CA ARG A 181 -16.75 -14.32 12.12
C ARG A 181 -17.66 -15.35 12.79
N GLU A 182 -17.17 -16.56 12.99
CA GLU A 182 -17.94 -17.63 13.65
C GLU A 182 -18.29 -17.27 15.10
N ALA A 183 -17.38 -16.62 15.81
CA ALA A 183 -17.62 -16.12 17.16
C ALA A 183 -18.53 -14.87 17.21
N LYS A 184 -19.00 -14.36 16.06
CA LYS A 184 -19.77 -13.11 15.93
C LYS A 184 -19.03 -11.87 16.46
N GLN A 185 -17.70 -11.90 16.44
CA GLN A 185 -16.81 -10.84 16.91
C GLN A 185 -15.86 -10.39 15.78
N ALA A 186 -16.40 -10.14 14.58
CA ALA A 186 -15.62 -9.84 13.38
C ALA A 186 -14.72 -8.59 13.52
N HIS A 187 -15.11 -7.64 14.36
CA HIS A 187 -14.35 -6.40 14.60
C HIS A 187 -13.04 -6.62 15.36
N LEU A 188 -12.84 -7.78 16.00
CA LEU A 188 -11.61 -8.13 16.73
C LEU A 188 -10.50 -8.66 15.83
N ALA A 189 -10.81 -9.02 14.57
CA ALA A 189 -9.84 -9.59 13.64
C ALA A 189 -8.59 -8.72 13.42
N PRO A 190 -8.68 -7.38 13.29
CA PRO A 190 -7.50 -6.52 13.18
C PRO A 190 -6.59 -6.57 14.41
N THR A 191 -7.15 -6.58 15.62
CA THR A 191 -6.35 -6.63 16.85
C THR A 191 -5.67 -7.98 17.03
N MET A 192 -6.40 -9.06 16.71
CA MET A 192 -5.81 -10.40 16.70
C MET A 192 -4.67 -10.54 15.68
N LEU A 193 -4.84 -9.94 14.49
CA LEU A 193 -3.78 -9.90 13.48
C LEU A 193 -2.55 -9.15 14.01
N ALA A 194 -2.73 -7.98 14.61
CA ALA A 194 -1.64 -7.23 15.21
C ALA A 194 -0.90 -8.03 16.29
N GLY A 195 -1.62 -8.79 17.13
CA GLY A 195 -1.01 -9.69 18.11
C GLY A 195 -0.19 -10.81 17.48
N MET A 196 -0.74 -11.46 16.43
CA MET A 196 0.00 -12.51 15.71
C MET A 196 1.21 -11.95 14.95
N GLU A 197 1.10 -10.77 14.33
CA GLU A 197 2.24 -10.08 13.69
C GLU A 197 3.32 -9.73 14.72
N TYR A 198 2.94 -9.23 15.90
CA TYR A 198 3.87 -8.90 16.98
C TYR A 198 4.67 -10.13 17.47
N ILE A 199 4.00 -11.28 17.62
CA ILE A 199 4.61 -12.53 18.13
C ILE A 199 5.42 -13.25 17.06
N VAL A 200 4.86 -13.43 15.86
CA VAL A 200 5.44 -14.28 14.81
C VAL A 200 6.42 -13.50 13.94
N VAL A 201 6.19 -12.20 13.74
CA VAL A 201 6.94 -11.36 12.80
C VAL A 201 7.44 -10.08 13.48
N PRO A 202 8.20 -10.19 14.60
CA PRO A 202 8.73 -9.00 15.28
C PRO A 202 9.64 -8.22 14.34
N GLY A 203 9.32 -6.94 14.09
CA GLY A 203 10.09 -6.09 13.19
C GLY A 203 9.94 -6.41 11.70
N GLY A 204 8.91 -7.15 11.30
CA GLY A 204 8.62 -7.45 9.88
C GLY A 204 9.34 -8.66 9.32
N LEU A 205 10.06 -9.43 10.15
CA LEU A 205 10.68 -10.70 9.78
C LEU A 205 10.20 -11.84 10.69
N ARG A 206 9.98 -13.03 10.11
CA ARG A 206 9.60 -14.22 10.88
C ARG A 206 10.62 -14.49 11.99
N THR A 207 10.12 -14.72 13.21
CA THR A 207 10.96 -14.97 14.37
C THR A 207 11.83 -16.21 14.17
N ARG A 208 13.00 -16.21 14.81
CA ARG A 208 13.91 -17.37 14.87
C ARG A 208 13.61 -18.28 16.06
N ASP A 209 12.67 -17.89 16.91
CA ASP A 209 12.28 -18.66 18.08
C ASP A 209 11.64 -19.99 17.65
N GLY A 210 12.30 -21.10 17.99
CA GLY A 210 11.83 -22.44 17.65
C GLY A 210 10.49 -22.76 18.29
N TRP A 211 10.28 -22.34 19.53
CA TRP A 211 9.04 -22.63 20.25
C TRP A 211 7.84 -21.93 19.60
N VAL A 212 8.00 -20.67 19.18
CA VAL A 212 6.94 -19.93 18.47
C VAL A 212 6.58 -20.61 17.15
N ARG A 213 7.59 -21.05 16.40
CA ARG A 213 7.39 -21.69 15.07
C ARG A 213 6.69 -23.04 15.16
N GLU A 214 6.89 -23.78 16.24
CA GLU A 214 6.22 -25.08 16.47
C GLU A 214 4.79 -24.93 16.99
N ASN A 215 4.45 -23.79 17.61
CA ASN A 215 3.18 -23.59 18.32
C ASN A 215 2.27 -22.52 17.68
N LEU A 216 2.41 -22.25 16.38
CA LEU A 216 1.69 -21.15 15.70
C LEU A 216 0.16 -21.25 15.80
N ALA A 217 -0.41 -22.44 15.61
CA ALA A 217 -1.86 -22.64 15.69
C ALA A 217 -2.37 -22.48 17.13
N ALA A 218 -1.61 -22.97 18.12
CA ALA A 218 -1.92 -22.80 19.54
C ALA A 218 -1.83 -21.32 19.95
N LEU A 219 -0.83 -20.59 19.44
CA LEU A 219 -0.69 -19.14 19.64
C LEU A 219 -1.84 -18.34 19.03
N CYS A 220 -2.30 -18.70 17.83
CA CYS A 220 -3.48 -18.09 17.23
C CYS A 220 -4.71 -18.25 18.14
N GLY A 221 -4.90 -19.44 18.72
CA GLY A 221 -5.94 -19.69 19.71
C GLY A 221 -5.75 -18.92 21.02
N ALA A 222 -4.51 -18.82 21.52
CA ALA A 222 -4.18 -18.09 22.75
C ALA A 222 -4.44 -16.59 22.60
N VAL A 223 -4.03 -15.98 21.49
CA VAL A 223 -4.32 -14.57 21.17
C VAL A 223 -5.83 -14.34 21.08
N PHE A 224 -6.58 -15.24 20.43
CA PHE A 224 -8.05 -15.18 20.41
C PHE A 224 -8.63 -15.20 21.83
N PHE A 225 -8.15 -16.11 22.69
CA PHE A 225 -8.59 -16.21 24.08
C PHE A 225 -8.37 -14.89 24.83
N PHE A 226 -7.14 -14.36 24.86
CA PHE A 226 -6.86 -13.14 25.61
C PHE A 226 -7.66 -11.94 25.09
N VAL A 227 -7.76 -11.76 23.76
CA VAL A 227 -8.51 -10.65 23.18
C VAL A 227 -10.00 -10.76 23.52
N THR A 228 -10.60 -11.95 23.41
CA THR A 228 -12.03 -12.12 23.73
C THR A 228 -12.33 -11.98 25.22
N GLN A 229 -11.42 -12.43 26.09
CA GLN A 229 -11.58 -12.26 27.54
C GLN A 229 -11.41 -10.80 27.95
N GLN A 230 -10.49 -10.06 27.33
CA GLN A 230 -10.32 -8.64 27.58
C GLN A 230 -11.54 -7.83 27.14
N VAL A 231 -12.14 -8.17 25.99
CA VAL A 231 -13.40 -7.54 25.54
C VAL A 231 -14.52 -7.79 26.54
N LYS A 232 -14.68 -9.02 27.03
CA LYS A 232 -15.70 -9.34 28.05
C LYS A 232 -15.46 -8.57 29.34
N LYS A 233 -14.21 -8.48 29.80
CA LYS A 233 -13.84 -7.69 30.99
C LYS A 233 -14.20 -6.22 30.82
N LEU A 234 -13.89 -5.63 29.67
CA LEU A 234 -14.19 -4.23 29.37
C LEU A 234 -15.70 -3.97 29.23
N ALA A 235 -16.47 -4.92 28.69
CA ALA A 235 -17.91 -4.78 28.47
C ALA A 235 -18.76 -5.08 29.71
N GLY A 236 -18.37 -6.09 30.50
CA GLY A 236 -19.17 -6.62 31.61
C GLY A 236 -18.62 -6.35 33.00
N GLY A 237 -17.37 -5.90 33.14
CA GLY A 237 -16.73 -5.65 34.45
C GLY A 237 -16.48 -6.91 35.29
N GLU A 238 -16.86 -8.10 34.80
CA GLU A 238 -16.63 -9.38 35.46
C GLU A 238 -15.21 -9.90 35.20
N ASP A 239 -14.56 -10.37 36.26
CA ASP A 239 -13.33 -11.12 36.14
C ASP A 239 -13.60 -12.53 35.57
N ILE A 240 -12.60 -13.10 34.91
CA ILE A 240 -12.70 -14.39 34.24
C ILE A 240 -13.02 -15.48 35.26
N ASP A 241 -14.22 -16.04 35.19
CA ASP A 241 -14.58 -17.20 35.98
C ASP A 241 -13.79 -18.44 35.51
N ARG A 242 -13.17 -19.13 36.47
CA ARG A 242 -12.38 -20.35 36.24
C ARG A 242 -13.26 -21.48 35.68
N GLU A 243 -14.55 -21.50 36.00
CA GLU A 243 -15.49 -22.50 35.49
C GLU A 243 -15.76 -22.31 33.99
N SER A 244 -15.69 -21.06 33.50
CA SER A 244 -15.91 -20.73 32.07
C SER A 244 -14.72 -21.11 31.15
N TYR A 245 -13.55 -21.42 31.73
CA TYR A 245 -12.33 -21.69 30.98
C TYR A 245 -12.43 -22.94 30.10
N VAL A 246 -12.85 -24.07 30.67
CA VAL A 246 -12.87 -25.37 29.96
C VAL A 246 -13.82 -25.33 28.74
N PRO A 247 -15.05 -24.81 28.84
CA PRO A 247 -15.91 -24.60 27.68
C PRO A 247 -15.29 -23.66 26.63
N THR A 248 -14.68 -22.57 27.06
CA THR A 248 -14.05 -21.59 26.16
C THR A 248 -12.89 -22.20 25.39
N ARG A 249 -12.02 -22.95 26.06
CA ARG A 249 -10.92 -23.69 25.41
C ARG A 249 -11.45 -24.67 24.37
N LYS A 250 -12.48 -25.46 24.71
CA LYS A 250 -13.08 -26.42 23.77
C LYS A 250 -13.69 -25.72 22.55
N LEU A 251 -14.33 -24.57 22.75
CA LEU A 251 -14.86 -23.74 21.67
C LEU A 251 -13.74 -23.27 20.73
N ILE A 252 -12.66 -22.69 21.27
CA ILE A 252 -11.55 -22.14 20.47
C ILE A 252 -10.85 -23.24 19.68
N MET A 253 -10.59 -24.39 20.30
CA MET A 253 -10.01 -25.54 19.62
C MET A 253 -10.92 -26.04 18.49
N GLY A 254 -12.23 -26.12 18.74
CA GLY A 254 -13.20 -26.49 17.71
C GLY A 254 -13.27 -25.48 16.56
N LEU A 255 -13.10 -24.19 16.83
CA LEU A 255 -13.02 -23.16 15.78
C LEU A 255 -11.76 -23.30 14.93
N LEU A 256 -10.61 -23.62 15.53
CA LEU A 256 -9.36 -23.87 14.81
C LEU A 256 -9.44 -25.12 13.92
N GLU A 257 -10.07 -26.18 14.43
CA GLU A 257 -10.28 -27.42 13.67
C GLU A 257 -11.21 -27.19 12.46
N LYS A 258 -12.31 -26.47 12.66
CA LYS A 258 -13.20 -26.08 11.55
C LYS A 258 -12.51 -25.15 10.56
N ALA A 259 -11.70 -24.21 11.04
CA ALA A 259 -10.92 -23.34 10.16
C ALA A 259 -9.98 -24.15 9.25
N ARG A 260 -9.37 -25.23 9.74
CA ARG A 260 -8.53 -26.12 8.92
C ARG A 260 -9.28 -26.77 7.75
N GLY A 261 -10.57 -27.06 7.93
CA GLY A 261 -11.41 -27.68 6.91
C GLY A 261 -12.14 -26.69 5.99
N GLU A 262 -12.45 -25.48 6.46
CA GLU A 262 -13.31 -24.52 5.75
C GLU A 262 -12.56 -23.32 5.16
N VAL A 263 -11.32 -23.05 5.59
CA VAL A 263 -10.51 -21.97 5.04
C VAL A 263 -9.98 -22.38 3.66
N ASP A 264 -10.41 -21.62 2.65
CA ASP A 264 -9.95 -21.79 1.27
C ASP A 264 -8.44 -21.54 1.14
N ALA A 265 -7.71 -22.56 0.66
CA ALA A 265 -6.29 -22.52 0.34
C ALA A 265 -5.95 -21.66 -0.90
N ARG A 266 -6.97 -21.09 -1.59
CA ARG A 266 -6.85 -20.17 -2.74
C ARG A 266 -5.93 -20.69 -3.86
N GLY A 267 -5.91 -22.00 -4.07
CA GLY A 267 -5.12 -22.65 -5.11
C GLY A 267 -3.63 -22.83 -4.80
N LEU A 268 -3.20 -22.64 -3.55
CA LEU A 268 -1.94 -23.20 -3.06
C LEU A 268 -2.11 -24.73 -2.88
N ASP A 269 -0.99 -25.44 -2.92
CA ASP A 269 -0.98 -26.82 -2.44
C ASP A 269 -1.19 -26.84 -0.91
N ASP A 270 -1.60 -28.00 -0.37
CA ASP A 270 -1.97 -28.10 1.05
C ASP A 270 -0.74 -27.88 1.97
N ASP A 271 0.45 -28.26 1.52
CA ASP A 271 1.71 -28.12 2.27
C ASP A 271 2.17 -26.66 2.38
N GLU A 272 2.09 -25.88 1.30
CA GLU A 272 2.39 -24.44 1.28
C GLU A 272 1.29 -23.65 2.00
N ALA A 273 0.02 -23.99 1.78
CA ALA A 273 -1.11 -23.29 2.38
C ALA A 273 -1.09 -23.37 3.91
N TRP A 274 -0.69 -24.53 4.46
CA TRP A 274 -0.71 -24.84 5.88
C TRP A 274 0.70 -24.99 6.48
N GLU A 275 1.70 -24.33 5.88
CA GLU A 275 3.07 -24.29 6.40
C GLU A 275 3.09 -23.92 7.91
N GLY A 276 3.70 -24.77 8.73
CA GLY A 276 3.83 -24.55 10.18
C GLY A 276 2.54 -24.77 10.99
N TRP A 277 1.47 -25.29 10.37
CA TRP A 277 0.27 -25.70 11.09
C TRP A 277 0.50 -27.03 11.82
N ALA A 278 0.07 -27.08 13.08
CA ALA A 278 0.02 -28.31 13.87
C ALA A 278 -1.36 -28.44 14.54
N PRO A 279 -1.94 -29.66 14.62
CA PRO A 279 -3.20 -29.87 15.31
C PRO A 279 -3.03 -29.58 16.81
N VAL A 280 -3.83 -28.65 17.31
CA VAL A 280 -3.69 -28.14 18.68
C VAL A 280 -4.27 -29.13 19.69
N LYS A 281 -3.45 -29.62 20.61
CA LYS A 281 -3.90 -30.40 21.78
C LYS A 281 -4.17 -29.50 22.99
N PRO A 282 -4.98 -29.94 23.98
CA PRO A 282 -5.27 -29.12 25.16
C PRO A 282 -4.01 -28.68 25.91
N LYS A 283 -3.00 -29.56 26.01
CA LYS A 283 -1.72 -29.25 26.67
C LYS A 283 -0.92 -28.17 25.94
N GLU A 284 -0.92 -28.20 24.61
CA GLU A 284 -0.22 -27.22 23.77
C GLU A 284 -0.92 -25.87 23.84
N PHE A 285 -2.26 -25.86 23.88
CA PHE A 285 -3.04 -24.65 24.09
C PHE A 285 -2.78 -24.03 25.47
N ASP A 286 -2.82 -24.84 26.54
CA ASP A 286 -2.54 -24.38 27.91
C ASP A 286 -1.09 -23.84 28.02
N ALA A 287 -0.13 -24.50 27.37
CA ALA A 287 1.25 -24.03 27.30
C ALA A 287 1.36 -22.70 26.54
N ALA A 288 0.64 -22.53 25.43
CA ALA A 288 0.62 -21.29 24.67
C ALA A 288 0.03 -20.12 25.48
N LEU A 289 -1.03 -20.34 26.25
CA LEU A 289 -1.56 -19.31 27.16
C LEU A 289 -0.54 -18.87 28.19
N LYS A 290 0.18 -19.84 28.79
CA LYS A 290 1.23 -19.56 29.77
C LYS A 290 2.35 -18.72 29.15
N GLU A 291 2.86 -19.13 27.99
CA GLU A 291 3.98 -18.44 27.31
C GLU A 291 3.61 -17.02 26.87
N VAL A 292 2.36 -16.80 26.42
CA VAL A 292 1.88 -15.44 26.08
C VAL A 292 1.89 -14.52 27.31
N GLY A 293 1.55 -15.04 28.49
CA GLY A 293 1.62 -14.31 29.75
C GLY A 293 3.07 -14.08 30.22
N ASP A 294 3.88 -15.15 30.26
CA ASP A 294 5.24 -15.12 30.80
C ASP A 294 6.19 -14.22 30.00
N ARG A 295 6.00 -14.14 28.67
CA ARG A 295 6.85 -13.34 27.77
C ARG A 295 6.47 -11.86 27.71
N GLY A 296 5.42 -11.45 28.44
CA GLY A 296 4.98 -10.07 28.50
C GLY A 296 4.42 -9.54 27.17
N TRP A 297 4.00 -10.40 26.24
CA TRP A 297 3.47 -9.97 24.94
C TRP A 297 2.17 -9.18 25.07
N LEU A 298 1.42 -9.41 26.15
CA LEU A 298 0.21 -8.66 26.49
C LEU A 298 0.52 -7.23 26.99
N GLU A 299 1.76 -6.93 27.34
CA GLU A 299 2.16 -5.57 27.75
C GLU A 299 2.42 -4.64 26.56
N ALA A 300 2.39 -5.17 25.34
CA ALA A 300 2.56 -4.39 24.12
C ALA A 300 1.28 -3.63 23.73
N ASP A 301 1.47 -2.56 22.96
CA ASP A 301 0.41 -1.61 22.59
C ASP A 301 -0.78 -2.29 21.89
N TRP A 302 -0.53 -3.34 21.11
CA TRP A 302 -1.59 -4.06 20.38
C TRP A 302 -2.68 -4.62 21.32
N TYR A 303 -2.32 -4.99 22.56
CA TYR A 303 -3.26 -5.55 23.54
C TYR A 303 -3.75 -4.48 24.52
N ARG A 304 -2.86 -3.61 25.01
CA ARG A 304 -3.22 -2.53 25.94
C ARG A 304 -4.18 -1.50 25.34
N SER A 305 -4.03 -1.18 24.05
CA SER A 305 -4.92 -0.23 23.34
C SER A 305 -6.25 -0.85 22.88
N LEU A 306 -6.53 -2.12 23.21
CA LEU A 306 -7.75 -2.80 22.76
C LEU A 306 -9.02 -2.07 23.22
N GLY A 307 -9.02 -1.46 24.42
CA GLY A 307 -10.12 -0.64 24.91
C GLY A 307 -10.42 0.55 24.00
N ASP A 308 -9.39 1.33 23.68
CA ASP A 308 -9.48 2.50 22.80
C ASP A 308 -9.98 2.11 21.39
N VAL A 309 -9.54 0.95 20.88
CA VAL A 309 -9.95 0.42 19.57
C VAL A 309 -11.43 0.03 19.56
N ILE A 310 -11.92 -0.59 20.63
CA ILE A 310 -13.34 -0.96 20.78
C ILE A 310 -14.20 0.30 20.91
N GLU A 311 -13.79 1.25 21.75
CA GLU A 311 -14.49 2.52 21.95
C GLU A 311 -14.57 3.33 20.65
N ALA A 312 -13.45 3.46 19.93
CA ALA A 312 -13.42 4.10 18.63
C ALA A 312 -14.31 3.37 17.61
N GLY A 313 -14.34 2.04 17.64
CA GLY A 313 -15.22 1.22 16.81
C GLY A 313 -16.71 1.50 17.07
N ASN A 314 -17.09 1.57 18.35
CA ASN A 314 -18.46 1.87 18.77
C ASN A 314 -18.86 3.30 18.41
N ALA A 315 -18.01 4.30 18.65
CA ALA A 315 -18.27 5.69 18.26
C ALA A 315 -18.49 5.85 16.74
N ILE A 316 -17.73 5.10 15.93
CA ILE A 316 -17.94 5.06 14.47
C ILE A 316 -19.28 4.39 14.12
N ALA A 317 -19.64 3.30 14.78
CA ALA A 317 -20.91 2.61 14.56
C ALA A 317 -22.12 3.49 14.92
N GLU A 318 -22.06 4.20 16.05
CA GLU A 318 -23.08 5.14 16.51
C GLU A 318 -23.22 6.34 15.56
N SER A 319 -22.10 6.87 15.06
CA SER A 319 -22.13 7.95 14.05
C SER A 319 -22.74 7.55 12.71
N ARG A 320 -22.86 6.23 12.45
CA ARG A 320 -23.47 5.65 11.24
C ARG A 320 -24.90 5.16 11.46
N GLY A 321 -25.48 5.38 12.64
CA GLY A 321 -26.84 5.00 13.01
C GLY A 321 -27.91 5.83 12.28
N GLY A 322 -28.07 5.60 10.99
CA GLY A 322 -29.06 6.24 10.14
C GLY A 322 -29.17 5.56 8.77
N GLU A 323 -29.33 4.24 8.75
CA GLU A 323 -30.10 3.45 7.77
C GLU A 323 -29.74 1.96 7.91
N LYS A 324 -30.73 1.15 8.30
CA LYS A 324 -30.67 -0.31 8.19
C LYS A 324 -30.77 -0.67 6.71
N SER A 325 -29.69 -1.21 6.14
CA SER A 325 -29.74 -1.95 4.88
C SER A 325 -28.94 -3.24 5.04
N ASP A 326 -29.67 -4.36 5.10
CA ASP A 326 -29.16 -5.70 4.89
C ASP A 326 -28.59 -5.81 3.47
N SER A 327 -27.27 -5.79 3.35
CA SER A 327 -26.54 -6.45 2.27
C SER A 327 -25.06 -6.42 2.58
N TYR A 328 -24.46 -7.60 2.66
CA TYR A 328 -23.02 -7.81 2.71
C TYR A 328 -22.30 -6.98 1.63
N LYS A 329 -21.79 -5.81 2.02
CA LYS A 329 -20.81 -5.06 1.26
C LYS A 329 -19.61 -4.85 2.15
N THR A 330 -18.50 -5.47 1.73
CA THR A 330 -17.13 -5.09 2.02
C THR A 330 -17.08 -3.65 2.50
N ALA A 331 -16.53 -3.46 3.71
CA ALA A 331 -16.25 -2.16 4.29
C ALA A 331 -15.85 -1.19 3.16
N PRO A 332 -16.47 0.00 3.05
CA PRO A 332 -15.94 0.96 2.12
C PRO A 332 -14.54 1.28 2.65
N VAL A 333 -13.54 0.68 1.99
CA VAL A 333 -12.22 1.29 1.84
C VAL A 333 -12.56 2.74 1.61
N ARG A 334 -12.20 3.61 2.58
CA ARG A 334 -12.33 5.04 2.46
C ARG A 334 -11.75 5.37 1.09
N ARG A 335 -12.63 5.59 0.10
CA ARG A 335 -12.20 5.87 -1.26
C ARG A 335 -11.36 7.11 -1.11
N ALA A 336 -10.10 7.03 -1.48
CA ALA A 336 -9.16 8.15 -1.47
C ALA A 336 -9.54 9.22 -2.52
N ASP A 337 -10.83 9.39 -2.80
CA ASP A 337 -11.35 10.14 -3.95
C ASP A 337 -12.61 10.95 -3.63
N THR A 338 -12.97 11.12 -2.35
CA THR A 338 -13.71 12.32 -1.95
C THR A 338 -12.67 13.42 -1.76
N MET A 339 -12.47 14.25 -2.78
CA MET A 339 -11.56 15.41 -2.79
C MET A 339 -12.01 16.53 -1.83
N PHE A 340 -12.42 16.19 -0.62
CA PHE A 340 -12.62 17.13 0.49
C PHE A 340 -12.03 16.47 1.72
N GLN A 341 -10.75 16.72 1.95
CA GLN A 341 -10.13 16.37 3.21
C GLN A 341 -10.59 17.41 4.22
N ASP A 342 -11.21 16.99 5.33
CA ASP A 342 -11.65 17.89 6.42
C ASP A 342 -10.56 18.86 6.89
N ARG A 343 -9.28 18.47 6.71
CA ARG A 343 -8.10 19.28 7.00
C ARG A 343 -8.00 20.57 6.17
N TYR A 344 -8.62 20.64 4.99
CA TYR A 344 -8.57 21.79 4.09
C TYR A 344 -9.94 22.46 3.88
N ASP A 345 -11.00 22.00 4.57
CA ASP A 345 -12.30 22.64 4.52
C ASP A 345 -12.41 23.78 5.55
N PHE A 346 -11.94 24.96 5.14
CA PHE A 346 -12.05 26.20 5.91
C PHE A 346 -13.41 26.91 5.73
N LEU A 347 -14.26 26.42 4.82
CA LEU A 347 -15.52 27.08 4.45
C LEU A 347 -16.77 26.35 4.92
N SER A 348 -16.63 25.19 5.58
CA SER A 348 -17.73 24.52 6.28
C SER A 348 -18.46 25.45 7.24
N GLU A 349 -19.76 25.26 7.41
CA GLU A 349 -20.58 26.04 8.34
C GLU A 349 -20.06 25.97 9.78
N LYS A 350 -19.49 24.81 10.16
CA LYS A 350 -18.85 24.63 11.47
C LYS A 350 -17.65 25.56 11.63
N LYS A 351 -16.71 25.54 10.69
CA LYS A 351 -15.52 26.41 10.75
C LYS A 351 -15.86 27.90 10.63
N ARG A 352 -16.88 28.27 9.87
CA ARG A 352 -17.39 29.65 9.81
C ARG A 352 -17.98 30.13 11.14
N ARG A 353 -18.66 29.24 11.88
CA ARG A 353 -19.15 29.56 13.23
C ARG A 353 -17.99 29.75 14.22
N ASP A 354 -17.04 28.81 14.22
CA ASP A 354 -15.85 28.89 15.08
C ASP A 354 -15.05 30.17 14.79
N TYR A 355 -14.88 30.52 13.51
CA TYR A 355 -14.21 31.76 13.10
C TYR A 355 -14.96 33.02 13.57
N ARG A 356 -16.29 33.03 13.54
CA ARG A 356 -17.08 34.18 14.01
C ARG A 356 -16.90 34.40 15.51
N ILE A 357 -16.94 33.32 16.28
CA ILE A 357 -16.71 33.35 17.73
C ILE A 357 -15.30 33.85 18.03
N TRP A 358 -14.29 33.29 17.34
CA TRP A 358 -12.90 33.73 17.48
C TRP A 358 -12.72 35.21 17.12
N LYS A 359 -13.31 35.66 16.01
CA LYS A 359 -13.26 37.06 15.55
C LYS A 359 -13.87 38.00 16.58
N GLU A 360 -15.05 37.67 17.12
CA GLU A 360 -15.70 38.47 18.16
C GLU A 360 -14.85 38.53 19.45
N SER A 361 -14.23 37.42 19.84
CA SER A 361 -13.32 37.37 21.00
C SER A 361 -12.09 38.25 20.80
N ILE A 362 -11.46 38.22 19.63
CA ILE A 362 -10.30 39.05 19.31
C ILE A 362 -10.68 40.53 19.26
N LEU A 363 -11.80 40.89 18.63
CA LEU A 363 -12.26 42.28 18.57
C LEU A 363 -12.56 42.85 19.95
N ARG A 364 -13.18 42.07 20.85
CA ARG A 364 -13.35 42.48 22.25
C ARG A 364 -12.02 42.69 22.96
N ARG A 365 -11.03 41.82 22.72
CA ARG A 365 -9.70 41.95 23.32
C ARG A 365 -8.99 43.21 22.82
N ILE A 366 -9.17 43.57 21.55
CA ILE A 366 -8.64 44.81 20.97
C ILE A 366 -9.34 46.03 21.61
N ASP A 367 -10.66 46.04 21.70
CA ASP A 367 -11.42 47.15 22.33
C ASP A 367 -11.02 47.37 23.80
N ILE A 368 -10.73 46.31 24.54
CA ILE A 368 -10.20 46.40 25.92
C ILE A 368 -8.81 47.04 25.91
N MET A 369 -7.89 46.57 25.06
CA MET A 369 -6.54 47.13 24.97
C MET A 369 -6.53 48.59 24.46
N GLU A 370 -7.46 48.96 23.57
CA GLU A 370 -7.62 50.34 23.10
C GLU A 370 -8.17 51.25 24.21
N LYS A 371 -9.07 50.77 25.07
CA LYS A 371 -9.56 51.51 26.24
C LYS A 371 -8.49 51.65 27.32
N GLU A 372 -7.76 50.58 27.63
CA GLU A 372 -6.65 50.60 28.59
C GLU A 372 -5.54 51.54 28.10
N GLY A 373 -5.21 51.52 26.81
CA GLY A 373 -4.23 52.45 26.22
C GLY A 373 -4.73 53.89 26.07
N ALA A 374 -6.05 54.13 26.06
CA ALA A 374 -6.64 55.46 26.08
C ALA A 374 -6.68 56.05 27.49
N ASP A 375 -7.03 55.26 28.51
CA ASP A 375 -7.01 55.66 29.92
C ASP A 375 -5.57 55.98 30.38
N GLU A 376 -4.55 55.26 29.90
CA GLU A 376 -3.14 55.58 30.18
C GLU A 376 -2.67 56.92 29.56
N MET A 377 -3.31 57.40 28.49
CA MET A 377 -2.98 58.70 27.86
C MET A 377 -3.79 59.88 28.39
N GLU A 378 -4.87 59.66 29.16
CA GLU A 378 -5.70 60.73 29.73
C GLU A 378 -5.23 61.17 31.15
N VAL A 379 -4.29 60.43 31.76
CA VAL A 379 -3.75 60.71 33.11
C VAL A 379 -2.55 61.68 33.11
N ASP A 380 -2.01 62.04 31.94
CA ASP A 380 -0.89 62.98 31.78
C ASP A 380 -1.32 64.38 31.24
N GLY A 381 -2.59 64.76 31.44
CA GLY A 381 -3.18 66.05 31.01
C GLY A 381 -3.35 67.09 32.12
#